data_AF-A0AAD4J8U6-F1
#
_entry.id   AF-A0AAD4J8U6-F1
#
_cell.length_a   1.000
_cell.length_b   1.000
_cell.length_c   1.000
_cell.angle_alpha   90.00
_cell.angle_beta   90.00
_cell.angle_gamma   90.00
#
_symmetry.space_group_name_H-M   'P 1'
#
loop_
_entity.id
_entity.type
_entity.pdbx_description
1 polymer ?
#
loop_
_entity_poly.entity_id
_entity_poly.type
_entity_poly.pdbx_seq_one_letter_code
_entity_poly.pdbx_strand_id
1 'polypeptide(L)'
;MGDALMASVDTSDSASLYDLEYRATEDDAWYSVCVVLDAGAETLSVKYMCAPEVYEVVFSAGDFETEARLEELVGRFRPVSRQLQDCECLRLSIGKSVCAGHRIGDNDLRFYDAVVDAVENRPHSFAGGEEECLCTFVLYWQHGRVRGTLTSVNIASICVLEPATQIDPRICAFAKMAKKKIKSLKELGMKSETSMKLERRLTYEAEDSAKISYYDQWTSHDEDMGPKSCNSDGSATTDGHFFILIDNLEKDLTPSAIENFIYEKTTILPEACVFPRQLSDPFARGAIMVDCQKKAQTIHEFLDNPNHFVVSSRGRPWVVTEKALARTFGASIWNLIPVIREEIKPNRTCREVEVVVSGTDAYQRAKQLRDLFLEFIHHESQVFERLVLEEEKILQSYQPA
;
A
#
# COMPACT_ATOMS: atom_id res chain seq x y z
N MET A 1 -36.34 -39.60 -30.87
CA MET A 1 -35.96 -38.38 -31.62
C MET A 1 -36.59 -37.22 -30.87
N GLY A 2 -35.87 -36.36 -30.17
CA GLY A 2 -34.45 -36.23 -29.92
C GLY A 2 -34.29 -35.26 -28.75
N ASP A 3 -33.24 -35.49 -27.98
CA ASP A 3 -32.85 -34.75 -26.77
C ASP A 3 -32.67 -33.24 -26.99
N ALA A 4 -32.94 -32.48 -25.93
CA ALA A 4 -32.09 -31.36 -25.53
C ALA A 4 -32.22 -31.18 -24.01
N LEU A 5 -31.28 -31.82 -23.30
CA LEU A 5 -31.06 -31.73 -21.87
C LEU A 5 -30.57 -30.30 -21.54
N MET A 6 -31.43 -29.46 -20.96
CA MET A 6 -30.99 -28.22 -20.31
C MET A 6 -30.41 -28.62 -18.96
N ALA A 7 -29.08 -28.69 -18.88
CA ALA A 7 -28.37 -28.87 -17.63
C ALA A 7 -28.65 -27.66 -16.73
N SER A 8 -29.37 -27.91 -15.66
CA SER A 8 -29.49 -27.04 -14.49
C SER A 8 -28.09 -26.82 -13.91
N VAL A 9 -27.55 -25.61 -14.08
CA VAL A 9 -26.40 -25.17 -13.28
C VAL A 9 -26.94 -24.87 -11.89
N ASP A 10 -26.70 -25.82 -11.00
CA ASP A 10 -26.92 -25.70 -9.56
C ASP A 10 -26.18 -24.46 -9.04
N THR A 11 -26.93 -23.41 -8.68
CA THR A 11 -26.42 -22.18 -8.07
C THR A 11 -26.26 -22.30 -6.54
N SER A 12 -25.99 -23.51 -6.03
CA SER A 12 -25.99 -23.81 -4.60
C SER A 12 -24.61 -24.14 -3.99
N ASP A 13 -23.49 -24.01 -4.73
CA ASP A 13 -22.16 -24.46 -4.25
C ASP A 13 -21.02 -23.42 -4.36
N SER A 14 -21.31 -22.12 -4.54
CA SER A 14 -20.25 -21.10 -4.67
C SER A 14 -19.68 -20.61 -3.33
N ALA A 15 -20.42 -20.76 -2.23
CA ALA A 15 -20.00 -20.30 -0.90
C ALA A 15 -18.96 -21.23 -0.24
N SER A 16 -18.82 -22.48 -0.70
CA SER A 16 -17.89 -23.47 -0.15
C SER A 16 -16.45 -23.31 -0.67
N LEU A 17 -16.25 -22.56 -1.75
CA LEU A 17 -14.94 -22.38 -2.39
C LEU A 17 -14.07 -21.31 -1.73
N TYR A 18 -14.67 -20.27 -1.14
CA TYR A 18 -13.98 -19.12 -0.55
C TYR A 18 -13.94 -19.24 0.98
N ASP A 19 -13.25 -20.27 1.43
CA ASP A 19 -13.26 -20.75 2.81
C ASP A 19 -12.16 -20.12 3.70
N LEU A 20 -11.34 -19.22 3.13
CA LEU A 20 -10.28 -18.51 3.83
C LEU A 20 -10.33 -17.01 3.53
N GLU A 21 -9.71 -16.24 4.42
CA GLU A 21 -9.35 -14.85 4.16
C GLU A 21 -7.85 -14.72 3.93
N TYR A 22 -7.48 -13.91 2.93
CA TYR A 22 -6.10 -13.51 2.64
C TYR A 22 -5.93 -12.00 2.75
N ARG A 23 -4.87 -11.56 3.43
CA ARG A 23 -4.50 -10.15 3.50
C ARG A 23 -3.57 -9.78 2.35
N ALA A 24 -4.09 -8.98 1.43
CA ALA A 24 -3.42 -8.57 0.20
C ALA A 24 -2.17 -7.72 0.48
N THR A 25 -1.18 -7.78 -0.42
CA THR A 25 0.09 -7.03 -0.30
C THR A 25 -0.06 -5.59 -0.75
N GLU A 26 -1.00 -5.35 -1.64
CA GLU A 26 -1.18 -4.11 -2.40
C GLU A 26 -1.82 -3.03 -1.53
N ASP A 27 -2.75 -3.41 -0.66
CA ASP A 27 -3.55 -2.48 0.13
C ASP A 27 -3.72 -2.89 1.60
N ASP A 28 -3.19 -4.04 1.99
CA ASP A 28 -3.26 -4.58 3.36
C ASP A 28 -4.70 -4.88 3.84
N ALA A 29 -5.65 -5.02 2.91
CA ALA A 29 -7.04 -5.41 3.18
C ALA A 29 -7.22 -6.94 3.15
N TRP A 30 -8.25 -7.41 3.86
CA TRP A 30 -8.65 -8.81 3.91
C TRP A 30 -9.70 -9.11 2.84
N TYR A 31 -9.48 -10.20 2.10
CA TYR A 31 -10.37 -10.69 1.05
C TYR A 31 -10.71 -12.15 1.29
N SER A 32 -11.98 -12.52 1.05
CA SER A 32 -12.35 -13.93 0.96
C SER A 32 -11.75 -14.55 -0.31
N VAL A 33 -11.02 -15.65 -0.14
CA VAL A 33 -10.24 -16.30 -1.20
C VAL A 33 -10.47 -17.80 -1.23
N CYS A 34 -10.33 -18.37 -2.43
CA CYS A 34 -10.19 -19.79 -2.65
C CYS A 34 -8.70 -20.12 -2.80
N VAL A 35 -8.21 -21.09 -2.03
CA VAL A 35 -6.82 -21.52 -2.08
C VAL A 35 -6.69 -22.89 -2.72
N VAL A 36 -5.84 -22.99 -3.74
CA VAL A 36 -5.54 -24.23 -4.47
C VAL A 36 -4.04 -24.55 -4.34
N LEU A 37 -3.73 -25.75 -3.86
CA LEU A 37 -2.36 -26.25 -3.75
C LEU A 37 -2.07 -27.23 -4.89
N ASP A 38 -1.10 -26.91 -5.73
CA ASP A 38 -0.52 -27.87 -6.68
C ASP A 38 0.77 -28.44 -6.07
N ALA A 39 0.67 -29.66 -5.54
CA ALA A 39 1.82 -30.34 -4.95
C ALA A 39 2.86 -30.80 -5.99
N GLY A 40 2.48 -30.95 -7.26
CA GLY A 40 3.38 -31.36 -8.33
C GLY A 40 4.22 -30.19 -8.84
N ALA A 41 3.59 -29.03 -9.05
CA ALA A 41 4.29 -27.78 -9.38
C ALA A 41 4.90 -27.08 -8.15
N GLU A 42 4.54 -27.54 -6.94
CA GLU A 42 4.91 -26.93 -5.65
C GLU A 42 4.47 -25.46 -5.56
N THR A 43 3.27 -25.16 -6.07
CA THR A 43 2.70 -23.81 -6.09
C THR A 43 1.43 -23.71 -5.24
N LEU A 44 1.19 -22.52 -4.70
CA LEU A 44 -0.02 -22.14 -3.99
C LEU A 44 -0.71 -21.00 -4.74
N SER A 45 -1.90 -21.28 -5.24
CA SER A 45 -2.76 -20.30 -5.91
C SER A 45 -3.78 -19.72 -4.93
N VAL A 46 -3.87 -18.39 -4.90
CA VAL A 46 -4.85 -17.62 -4.14
C VAL A 46 -5.77 -16.91 -5.13
N LYS A 47 -7.03 -17.35 -5.18
CA LYS A 47 -8.05 -16.84 -6.10
C LYS A 47 -9.02 -15.95 -5.35
N TYR A 48 -9.12 -14.69 -5.75
CA TYR A 48 -9.98 -13.71 -5.11
C TYR A 48 -11.42 -13.85 -5.58
N MET A 49 -12.35 -13.58 -4.68
CA MET A 49 -13.76 -13.45 -5.03
C MET A 49 -13.98 -12.10 -5.74
N CYS A 50 -13.70 -12.06 -7.04
CA CYS A 50 -13.98 -10.90 -7.87
C CYS A 50 -14.80 -11.36 -9.08
N ALA A 51 -15.98 -10.76 -9.27
CA ALA A 51 -16.78 -10.94 -10.47
C ALA A 51 -16.60 -9.70 -11.35
N PRO A 52 -16.43 -9.83 -12.68
CA PRO A 52 -16.47 -11.04 -13.50
C PRO A 52 -15.11 -11.72 -13.75
N GLU A 53 -13.98 -11.11 -13.34
CA GLU A 53 -12.63 -11.64 -13.56
C GLU A 53 -12.05 -12.23 -12.27
N VAL A 54 -11.65 -13.50 -12.30
CA VAL A 54 -10.94 -14.14 -11.18
C VAL A 54 -9.51 -13.62 -11.17
N TYR A 55 -9.23 -12.69 -10.27
CA TYR A 55 -7.86 -12.29 -9.96
C TYR A 55 -7.17 -13.43 -9.18
N GLU A 56 -5.99 -13.85 -9.62
CA GLU A 56 -5.23 -14.95 -9.03
C GLU A 56 -3.78 -14.54 -8.77
N VAL A 57 -3.29 -14.87 -7.58
CA VAL A 57 -1.87 -14.73 -7.19
C VAL A 57 -1.31 -16.12 -6.96
N VAL A 58 -0.15 -16.42 -7.56
CA VAL A 58 0.50 -17.73 -7.46
C VAL A 58 1.84 -17.58 -6.77
N PHE A 59 2.06 -18.38 -5.72
CA PHE A 59 3.33 -18.46 -5.00
C PHE A 59 4.03 -19.77 -5.31
N SER A 60 5.30 -19.73 -5.71
CA SER A 60 6.13 -20.94 -5.83
C SER A 60 6.87 -21.21 -4.52
N ALA A 61 6.96 -22.47 -4.11
CA ALA A 61 7.77 -22.86 -2.95
C ALA A 61 9.26 -22.45 -3.11
N GLY A 62 9.73 -22.21 -4.33
CA GLY A 62 11.08 -21.74 -4.63
C GLY A 62 11.30 -20.24 -4.41
N ASP A 63 10.25 -19.44 -4.25
CA ASP A 63 10.34 -17.98 -4.17
C ASP A 63 10.83 -17.50 -2.79
N PHE A 64 10.88 -18.38 -1.80
CA PHE A 64 11.21 -18.04 -0.42
C PHE A 64 12.69 -18.29 -0.10
N GLU A 65 13.41 -17.21 0.22
CA GLU A 65 14.83 -17.29 0.62
C GLU A 65 15.02 -17.57 2.12
N THR A 66 14.06 -17.14 2.94
CA THR A 66 14.15 -17.21 4.39
C THR A 66 12.85 -17.74 5.00
N GLU A 67 12.96 -18.39 6.16
CA GLU A 67 11.78 -18.84 6.91
C GLU A 67 10.91 -17.67 7.36
N ALA A 68 11.50 -16.50 7.63
CA ALA A 68 10.77 -15.29 8.02
C ALA A 68 9.82 -14.78 6.92
N ARG A 69 10.26 -14.76 5.66
CA ARG A 69 9.40 -14.40 4.51
C ARG A 69 8.24 -15.38 4.33
N LEU A 70 8.50 -16.66 4.56
CA LEU A 70 7.47 -17.68 4.49
C LEU A 70 6.47 -17.55 5.65
N GLU A 71 6.94 -17.26 6.86
CA GLU A 71 6.09 -17.01 8.03
C GLU A 71 5.24 -15.76 7.87
N GLU A 72 5.78 -14.71 7.22
CA GLU A 72 5.01 -13.52 6.83
C GLU A 72 3.85 -13.90 5.88
N LEU A 73 4.11 -14.69 4.84
CA LEU A 73 3.05 -15.15 3.93
C LEU A 73 2.00 -15.98 4.68
N VAL A 74 2.43 -16.94 5.50
CA VAL A 74 1.51 -17.79 6.27
C VAL A 74 0.64 -16.95 7.22
N GLY A 75 1.21 -15.90 7.83
CA GLY A 75 0.49 -14.98 8.71
C GLY A 75 -0.53 -14.08 7.99
N ARG A 76 -0.54 -14.07 6.65
CA ARG A 76 -1.55 -13.36 5.84
C ARG A 76 -2.78 -14.21 5.55
N PHE A 77 -2.90 -15.43 6.07
CA PHE A 77 -4.09 -16.26 5.93
C PHE A 77 -4.79 -16.47 7.27
N ARG A 78 -6.12 -16.51 7.24
CA ARG A 78 -6.94 -16.89 8.40
C ARG A 78 -8.29 -17.48 7.96
N PRO A 79 -9.04 -18.11 8.89
CA PRO A 79 -10.43 -18.47 8.65
C PRO A 79 -11.29 -17.23 8.37
N VAL A 80 -12.37 -17.40 7.60
CA VAL A 80 -13.31 -16.31 7.28
C VAL A 80 -13.87 -15.70 8.57
N SER A 81 -13.82 -14.37 8.65
CA SER A 81 -14.32 -13.60 9.78
C SER A 81 -15.84 -13.59 9.77
N ARG A 82 -16.46 -13.85 10.93
CA ARG A 82 -17.93 -13.91 11.03
C ARG A 82 -18.50 -12.54 11.41
N GLN A 83 -19.43 -12.03 10.61
CA GLN A 83 -20.14 -10.79 10.91
C GLN A 83 -20.93 -10.92 12.23
N LEU A 84 -20.79 -9.93 13.11
CA LEU A 84 -21.56 -9.87 14.34
C LEU A 84 -23.03 -9.54 14.06
N GLN A 85 -23.92 -10.21 14.79
CA GLN A 85 -25.35 -9.88 14.77
C GLN A 85 -25.68 -8.85 15.85
N ASP A 86 -26.80 -8.16 15.71
CA ASP A 86 -27.20 -7.03 16.57
C ASP A 86 -27.28 -7.41 18.06
N CYS A 87 -27.82 -8.59 18.35
CA CYS A 87 -27.89 -9.15 19.71
C CYS A 87 -26.52 -9.51 20.30
N GLU A 88 -25.46 -9.55 19.49
CA GLU A 88 -24.10 -9.88 19.90
C GLU A 88 -23.25 -8.65 20.24
N CYS A 89 -23.82 -7.44 20.25
CA CYS A 89 -23.09 -6.19 20.49
C CYS A 89 -22.28 -6.18 21.80
N LEU A 90 -22.80 -6.86 22.84
CA LEU A 90 -22.16 -7.00 24.14
C LEU A 90 -20.88 -7.83 24.10
N ARG A 91 -20.62 -8.56 23.00
CA ARG A 91 -19.33 -9.25 22.79
C ARG A 91 -18.21 -8.28 22.46
N LEU A 92 -18.51 -7.04 22.09
CA LEU A 92 -17.52 -6.01 21.80
C LEU A 92 -17.19 -5.23 23.08
N SER A 93 -15.90 -5.22 23.43
CA SER A 93 -15.37 -4.50 24.58
C SER A 93 -14.06 -3.82 24.20
N ILE A 94 -13.71 -2.76 24.92
CA ILE A 94 -12.48 -2.01 24.71
C ILE A 94 -11.27 -2.97 24.72
N GLY A 95 -10.35 -2.80 23.77
CA GLY A 95 -9.17 -3.62 23.58
C GLY A 95 -9.40 -4.89 22.73
N LYS A 96 -10.64 -5.18 22.32
CA LYS A 96 -10.92 -6.36 21.50
C LYS A 96 -10.51 -6.15 20.04
N SER A 97 -9.77 -7.11 19.49
CA SER A 97 -9.44 -7.15 18.06
C SER A 97 -10.65 -7.62 17.24
N VAL A 98 -10.90 -6.91 16.14
CA VAL A 98 -11.99 -7.17 15.19
C VAL A 98 -11.49 -7.00 13.76
N CYS A 99 -12.18 -7.60 12.81
CA CYS A 99 -12.10 -7.23 11.41
C CYS A 99 -13.28 -6.31 11.12
N ALA A 100 -13.09 -5.17 10.48
CA ALA A 100 -14.17 -4.23 10.20
C ALA A 100 -14.11 -3.71 8.77
N GLY A 101 -15.30 -3.54 8.21
CA GLY A 101 -15.51 -2.89 6.92
C GLY A 101 -15.27 -1.40 7.05
N HIS A 102 -14.38 -0.88 6.22
CA HIS A 102 -14.14 0.54 6.03
C HIS A 102 -14.53 0.89 4.59
N ARG A 103 -15.46 1.83 4.45
CA ARG A 103 -15.88 2.34 3.14
C ARG A 103 -14.90 3.39 2.67
N ILE A 104 -14.29 3.13 1.52
CA ILE A 104 -13.50 4.07 0.74
C ILE A 104 -14.42 4.47 -0.42
N GLY A 105 -14.89 5.71 -0.46
CA GLY A 105 -15.95 6.11 -1.40
C GLY A 105 -17.26 5.29 -1.30
N ASP A 106 -18.08 5.35 -2.35
CA ASP A 106 -19.44 4.81 -2.34
C ASP A 106 -19.54 3.29 -2.63
N ASN A 107 -18.53 2.70 -3.29
CA ASN A 107 -18.57 1.32 -3.77
C ASN A 107 -17.37 0.45 -3.35
N ASP A 108 -16.39 0.99 -2.62
CA ASP A 108 -15.20 0.23 -2.21
C ASP A 108 -15.23 -0.03 -0.71
N LEU A 109 -15.87 -1.14 -0.33
CA LEU A 109 -15.88 -1.64 1.05
C LEU A 109 -14.71 -2.60 1.21
N ARG A 110 -13.73 -2.22 2.04
CA ARG A 110 -12.56 -3.06 2.35
C ARG A 110 -12.54 -3.43 3.81
N PHE A 111 -12.02 -4.62 4.11
CA PHE A 111 -11.98 -5.14 5.46
C PHE A 111 -10.57 -5.03 6.02
N TYR A 112 -10.43 -4.43 7.20
CA TYR A 112 -9.15 -4.26 7.89
C TYR A 112 -9.26 -4.68 9.34
N ASP A 113 -8.13 -5.02 9.96
CA ASP A 113 -8.13 -5.24 11.40
C ASP A 113 -8.14 -3.91 12.16
N ALA A 114 -8.89 -3.90 13.25
CA ALA A 114 -8.95 -2.81 14.19
C ALA A 114 -9.04 -3.34 15.62
N VAL A 115 -8.79 -2.44 16.57
CA VAL A 115 -9.04 -2.66 17.99
C VAL A 115 -10.16 -1.74 18.41
N VAL A 116 -11.11 -2.26 19.18
CA VAL A 116 -12.19 -1.45 19.77
C VAL A 116 -11.55 -0.50 20.80
N ASP A 117 -11.59 0.79 20.54
CA ASP A 117 -11.04 1.85 21.39
C ASP A 117 -12.07 2.33 22.42
N ALA A 118 -13.31 2.53 21.97
CA ALA A 118 -14.43 2.92 22.83
C ALA A 118 -15.74 2.28 22.39
N VAL A 119 -16.65 2.10 23.35
CA VAL A 119 -18.00 1.57 23.12
C VAL A 119 -19.02 2.53 23.71
N GLU A 120 -19.90 3.05 22.87
CA GLU A 120 -21.06 3.85 23.28
C GLU A 120 -22.32 2.99 23.20
N ASN A 121 -22.70 2.43 24.34
CA ASN A 121 -23.91 1.60 24.45
C ASN A 121 -25.15 2.48 24.33
N ARG A 122 -26.09 2.05 23.49
CA ARG A 122 -27.40 2.68 23.32
C ARG A 122 -28.50 1.63 23.50
N PRO A 123 -29.70 2.00 23.99
CA PRO A 123 -30.84 1.11 23.97
C PRO A 123 -31.13 0.67 22.52
N HIS A 124 -31.36 -0.64 22.32
CA HIS A 124 -31.70 -1.19 21.02
C HIS A 124 -33.13 -0.83 20.62
N SER A 125 -33.38 -0.74 19.31
CA SER A 125 -34.73 -0.64 18.74
C SER A 125 -35.25 -2.01 18.35
N PHE A 126 -36.57 -2.11 18.20
CA PHE A 126 -37.23 -3.29 17.64
C PHE A 126 -38.09 -2.84 16.47
N ALA A 127 -37.57 -2.99 15.26
CA ALA A 127 -38.26 -2.63 14.03
C ALA A 127 -38.72 -3.91 13.33
N GLY A 128 -40.01 -4.00 12.99
CA GLY A 128 -40.54 -5.18 12.28
C GLY A 128 -40.49 -6.51 13.05
N GLY A 129 -40.19 -6.49 14.36
CA GLY A 129 -40.01 -7.69 15.18
C GLY A 129 -38.57 -8.20 15.26
N GLU A 130 -37.62 -7.52 14.61
CA GLU A 130 -36.19 -7.81 14.69
C GLU A 130 -35.49 -6.78 15.59
N GLU A 131 -34.46 -7.22 16.31
CA GLU A 131 -33.63 -6.37 17.16
C GLU A 131 -32.65 -5.58 16.30
N GLU A 132 -32.60 -4.26 16.51
CA GLU A 132 -31.69 -3.36 15.82
C GLU A 132 -30.73 -2.70 16.82
N CYS A 133 -29.43 -2.93 16.62
CA CYS A 133 -28.38 -2.40 17.48
C CYS A 133 -28.05 -0.96 17.13
N LEU A 134 -28.29 -0.05 18.08
CA LEU A 134 -27.99 1.38 17.96
C LEU A 134 -26.66 1.79 18.61
N CYS A 135 -25.87 0.81 19.09
CA CYS A 135 -24.58 1.09 19.72
C CYS A 135 -23.56 1.61 18.70
N THR A 136 -22.67 2.50 19.15
CA THR A 136 -21.56 3.00 18.34
C THR A 136 -20.23 2.49 18.89
N PHE A 137 -19.36 2.05 18.00
CA PHE A 137 -18.04 1.51 18.33
C PHE A 137 -16.97 2.40 17.70
N VAL A 138 -16.02 2.88 18.51
CA VAL A 138 -14.84 3.58 17.99
C VAL A 138 -13.76 2.55 17.75
N LEU A 139 -13.27 2.48 16.51
CA LEU A 139 -12.25 1.55 16.08
C LEU A 139 -10.93 2.27 15.86
N TYR A 140 -9.85 1.72 16.42
CA TYR A 140 -8.47 2.10 16.12
C TYR A 140 -7.87 1.11 15.12
N TRP A 141 -7.63 1.57 13.89
CA TRP A 141 -7.24 0.72 12.77
C TRP A 141 -5.77 0.27 12.85
N GLN A 142 -5.52 -1.02 12.64
CA GLN A 142 -4.19 -1.63 12.71
C GLN A 142 -3.50 -1.75 11.36
N HIS A 143 -4.28 -1.80 10.27
CA HIS A 143 -3.83 -2.12 8.91
C HIS A 143 -4.43 -1.17 7.87
N GLY A 144 -3.90 -1.22 6.65
CA GLY A 144 -4.41 -0.45 5.52
C GLY A 144 -4.13 1.05 5.56
N ARG A 145 -4.77 1.78 4.64
CA ARG A 145 -4.64 3.25 4.48
C ARG A 145 -5.09 4.05 5.70
N VAL A 146 -5.99 3.47 6.49
CA VAL A 146 -6.58 4.10 7.68
C VAL A 146 -5.85 3.75 8.98
N ARG A 147 -4.76 2.98 8.91
CA ARG A 147 -3.98 2.59 10.08
C ARG A 147 -3.62 3.79 10.97
N GLY A 148 -3.84 3.65 12.27
CA GLY A 148 -3.54 4.68 13.27
C GLY A 148 -4.62 5.75 13.44
N THR A 149 -5.68 5.71 12.63
CA THR A 149 -6.85 6.60 12.77
C THR A 149 -7.92 5.99 13.66
N LEU A 150 -8.84 6.84 14.13
CA LEU A 150 -10.02 6.44 14.89
C LEU A 150 -11.28 6.72 14.05
N THR A 151 -12.19 5.76 13.97
CA THR A 151 -13.48 5.95 13.29
C THR A 151 -14.63 5.36 14.08
N SER A 152 -15.77 6.04 14.10
CA SER A 152 -17.00 5.52 14.66
C SER A 152 -17.75 4.67 13.64
N VAL A 153 -18.15 3.46 14.01
CA VAL A 153 -18.91 2.53 13.17
C VAL A 153 -20.06 1.89 13.95
N ASN A 154 -20.99 1.29 13.21
CA ASN A 154 -22.06 0.44 13.76
C ASN A 154 -21.64 -1.04 13.79
N ILE A 155 -22.44 -1.88 14.45
CA ILE A 155 -22.14 -3.31 14.57
C ILE A 155 -22.14 -4.04 13.21
N ALA A 156 -22.97 -3.59 12.26
CA ALA A 156 -23.09 -4.21 10.94
C ALA A 156 -21.78 -4.18 10.14
N SER A 157 -20.87 -3.27 10.48
CA SER A 157 -19.56 -3.15 9.85
C SER A 157 -18.48 -3.99 10.54
N ILE A 158 -18.81 -4.75 11.59
CA ILE A 158 -17.83 -5.44 12.44
C ILE A 158 -17.99 -6.97 12.35
N CYS A 159 -16.87 -7.63 12.10
CA CYS A 159 -16.72 -9.08 12.15
C CYS A 159 -15.83 -9.49 13.32
N VAL A 160 -16.17 -10.59 13.98
CA VAL A 160 -15.33 -11.20 15.01
C VAL A 160 -14.29 -12.10 14.38
N LEU A 161 -13.06 -11.96 14.87
CA LEU A 161 -11.96 -12.87 14.56
C LEU A 161 -12.17 -14.16 15.34
N GLU A 162 -12.19 -15.30 14.64
CA GLU A 162 -12.13 -16.58 15.32
C GLU A 162 -10.71 -16.84 15.83
N PRO A 163 -10.54 -17.44 17.03
CA PRO A 163 -9.23 -17.86 17.49
C PRO A 163 -8.66 -18.87 16.49
N ALA A 164 -7.55 -18.53 15.83
CA ALA A 164 -6.89 -19.43 14.90
C ALA A 164 -6.27 -20.61 15.65
N THR A 165 -7.04 -21.68 15.87
CA THR A 165 -6.57 -22.89 16.56
C THR A 165 -5.68 -23.75 15.65
N GLN A 166 -5.81 -23.62 14.33
CA GLN A 166 -5.01 -24.38 13.37
C GLN A 166 -4.88 -23.64 12.03
N ILE A 167 -3.67 -23.61 11.48
CA ILE A 167 -3.40 -23.11 10.13
C ILE A 167 -4.03 -24.08 9.12
N ASP A 168 -4.65 -23.55 8.07
CA ASP A 168 -5.27 -24.36 7.02
C ASP A 168 -4.30 -25.43 6.48
N PRO A 169 -4.75 -26.69 6.27
CA PRO A 169 -3.89 -27.78 5.83
C PRO A 169 -3.15 -27.52 4.51
N ARG A 170 -3.76 -26.79 3.56
CA ARG A 170 -3.15 -26.45 2.26
C ARG A 170 -1.98 -25.49 2.45
N ILE A 171 -2.20 -24.43 3.25
CA ILE A 171 -1.16 -23.46 3.62
C ILE A 171 -0.03 -24.14 4.38
N CYS A 172 -0.37 -25.04 5.32
CA CYS A 172 0.60 -25.81 6.08
C CYS A 172 1.44 -26.75 5.20
N ALA A 173 0.81 -27.43 4.24
CA ALA A 173 1.50 -28.30 3.28
C ALA A 173 2.45 -27.49 2.38
N PHE A 174 2.00 -26.36 1.84
CA PHE A 174 2.84 -25.44 1.07
C PHE A 174 4.05 -24.95 1.87
N ALA A 175 3.83 -24.48 3.10
CA ALA A 175 4.90 -24.02 3.97
C ALA A 175 5.94 -25.11 4.24
N LYS A 176 5.53 -26.39 4.37
CA LYS A 176 6.49 -27.50 4.50
C LYS A 176 7.36 -27.68 3.26
N MET A 177 6.78 -27.55 2.06
CA MET A 177 7.53 -27.64 0.79
C MET A 177 8.53 -26.49 0.66
N ALA A 178 8.10 -25.25 0.91
CA ALA A 178 8.97 -24.08 0.90
C ALA A 178 10.10 -24.18 1.94
N LYS A 179 9.79 -24.60 3.18
CA LYS A 179 10.82 -24.83 4.22
C LYS A 179 11.86 -25.87 3.80
N LYS A 180 11.47 -26.93 3.08
CA LYS A 180 12.41 -27.92 2.55
C LYS A 180 13.36 -27.28 1.53
N LYS A 181 12.85 -26.45 0.61
CA LYS A 181 13.69 -25.74 -0.37
C LYS A 181 14.65 -24.76 0.29
N ILE A 182 14.18 -23.98 1.26
CA ILE A 182 15.02 -23.06 2.04
C ILE A 182 16.19 -23.83 2.70
N LYS A 183 15.92 -25.00 3.29
CA LYS A 183 16.96 -25.85 3.89
C LYS A 183 17.95 -26.38 2.85
N SER A 184 17.47 -26.91 1.73
CA SER A 184 18.33 -27.41 0.66
C SER A 184 19.23 -26.32 0.06
N LEU A 185 18.71 -25.10 -0.13
CA LEU A 185 19.51 -23.96 -0.58
C LEU A 185 20.62 -23.60 0.43
N LYS A 186 20.30 -23.60 1.73
CA LYS A 186 21.29 -23.35 2.81
C LYS A 186 22.38 -24.42 2.85
N GLU A 187 22.02 -25.69 2.71
CA GLU A 187 22.96 -26.83 2.78
C GLU A 187 23.89 -26.90 1.57
N LEU A 188 23.41 -26.54 0.39
CA LEU A 188 24.20 -26.57 -0.85
C LEU A 188 25.10 -25.34 -1.02
N GLY A 189 25.01 -24.34 -0.13
CA GLY A 189 25.65 -23.03 -0.33
C GLY A 189 25.24 -22.36 -1.64
N MET A 190 24.15 -22.85 -2.24
CA MET A 190 23.66 -22.45 -3.55
C MET A 190 22.70 -21.28 -3.35
N LYS A 191 22.94 -20.21 -4.10
CA LYS A 191 21.99 -19.09 -4.15
C LYS A 191 20.72 -19.56 -4.88
N SER A 192 19.56 -18.99 -4.55
CA SER A 192 18.29 -19.31 -5.21
C SER A 192 18.39 -19.28 -6.75
N GLU A 193 17.52 -19.99 -7.48
CA GLU A 193 17.41 -19.90 -8.95
C GLU A 193 17.29 -18.43 -9.42
N THR A 194 16.64 -17.58 -8.61
CA THR A 194 16.55 -16.13 -8.81
C THR A 194 17.92 -15.46 -8.80
N SER A 195 18.82 -15.90 -7.92
CA SER A 195 20.19 -15.38 -7.81
C SER A 195 21.15 -15.97 -8.84
N MET A 196 20.96 -17.23 -9.26
CA MET A 196 21.75 -17.84 -10.35
C MET A 196 21.42 -17.24 -11.73
N LYS A 197 20.16 -16.81 -11.94
CA LYS A 197 19.75 -16.03 -13.12
C LYS A 197 20.41 -14.65 -13.16
N LEU A 198 20.65 -14.03 -12.00
CA LEU A 198 21.27 -12.72 -11.88
C LEU A 198 22.79 -12.77 -12.17
N GLU A 199 23.50 -13.77 -11.65
CA GLU A 199 24.96 -13.90 -11.85
C GLU A 199 25.35 -14.27 -13.29
N ARG A 200 24.54 -15.08 -13.98
CA ARG A 200 24.80 -15.47 -15.38
C ARG A 200 24.67 -14.30 -16.37
N ARG A 201 23.95 -13.23 -16.00
CA ARG A 201 23.83 -11.99 -16.78
C ARG A 201 25.08 -11.11 -16.68
N LEU A 202 25.67 -11.01 -15.49
CA LEU A 202 26.84 -10.16 -15.23
C LEU A 202 28.11 -10.60 -15.99
N THR A 203 28.23 -11.88 -16.33
CA THR A 203 29.40 -12.41 -17.07
C THR A 203 29.36 -12.14 -18.58
N TYR A 204 28.19 -11.89 -19.16
CA TYR A 204 28.04 -11.58 -20.59
C TYR A 204 28.25 -10.09 -20.92
N GLU A 205 28.04 -9.20 -19.95
CA GLU A 205 28.09 -7.73 -20.14
C GLU A 205 29.50 -7.14 -20.06
N ALA A 206 30.49 -7.91 -19.60
CA ALA A 206 31.89 -7.46 -19.50
C ALA A 206 32.61 -7.40 -20.86
N GLU A 207 32.14 -8.13 -21.88
CA GLU A 207 32.84 -8.25 -23.17
C GLU A 207 32.36 -7.23 -24.23
N ASP A 208 31.21 -6.58 -24.06
CA ASP A 208 30.58 -5.74 -25.10
C ASP A 208 30.76 -4.22 -24.87
N SER A 209 31.39 -3.82 -23.76
CA SER A 209 31.58 -2.42 -23.34
C SER A 209 32.65 -1.65 -24.14
N ALA A 210 33.20 -2.23 -25.21
CA ALA A 210 34.32 -1.64 -25.95
C ALA A 210 33.95 -0.87 -27.24
N LYS A 211 32.68 -0.78 -27.65
CA LYS A 211 32.32 -0.14 -28.92
C LYS A 211 31.00 0.63 -28.87
N ILE A 212 31.11 1.96 -28.92
CA ILE A 212 30.41 2.91 -29.80
C ILE A 212 30.12 4.21 -29.06
N SER A 213 31.01 5.18 -29.28
CA SER A 213 30.68 6.61 -29.28
C SER A 213 30.14 6.99 -30.67
N TYR A 214 29.37 8.10 -30.70
CA TYR A 214 29.21 9.06 -31.80
C TYR A 214 27.80 9.16 -32.46
N TYR A 215 27.31 10.41 -32.50
CA TYR A 215 26.13 11.01 -33.17
C TYR A 215 24.77 11.18 -32.45
N ASP A 216 24.71 12.29 -31.72
CA ASP A 216 23.78 13.44 -31.77
C ASP A 216 22.63 13.55 -32.82
N GLN A 217 21.52 14.13 -32.31
CA GLN A 217 20.75 15.30 -32.82
C GLN A 217 19.51 15.14 -33.73
N TRP A 218 18.34 15.46 -33.12
CA TRP A 218 17.08 16.07 -33.59
C TRP A 218 16.32 15.52 -34.81
N THR A 219 15.02 15.24 -34.64
CA THR A 219 13.91 16.04 -35.23
C THR A 219 12.54 15.57 -34.74
N SER A 220 11.63 16.53 -34.61
CA SER A 220 10.20 16.44 -34.29
C SER A 220 9.36 15.75 -35.37
N HIS A 221 8.35 14.98 -34.99
CA HIS A 221 6.97 15.13 -35.49
C HIS A 221 5.97 14.29 -34.68
N ASP A 222 4.84 14.92 -34.36
CA ASP A 222 3.61 14.31 -33.86
C ASP A 222 3.10 13.26 -34.84
N GLU A 223 2.93 12.01 -34.40
CA GLU A 223 1.88 11.11 -34.88
C GLU A 223 1.43 10.16 -33.75
N ASP A 224 0.12 10.26 -33.49
CA ASP A 224 -0.81 9.19 -33.10
C ASP A 224 -0.80 8.59 -31.68
N MET A 225 -1.93 8.82 -31.00
CA MET A 225 -2.32 8.30 -29.70
C MET A 225 -2.98 6.92 -29.88
N GLY A 226 -2.27 5.87 -29.50
CA GLY A 226 -2.85 4.55 -29.30
C GLY A 226 -1.88 3.62 -28.56
N PRO A 227 -2.34 2.82 -27.57
CA PRO A 227 -1.47 1.86 -26.91
C PRO A 227 -1.22 0.69 -27.84
N LYS A 228 -0.10 0.70 -28.57
CA LYS A 228 0.39 -0.48 -29.29
C LYS A 228 1.09 -1.40 -28.30
N SER A 229 0.52 -2.57 -28.09
CA SER A 229 1.23 -3.70 -27.50
C SER A 229 2.31 -4.19 -28.45
N CYS A 230 3.56 -4.25 -27.99
CA CYS A 230 4.53 -5.19 -28.54
C CYS A 230 5.52 -5.61 -27.46
N ASN A 231 5.53 -6.91 -27.20
CA ASN A 231 6.68 -7.63 -26.69
C ASN A 231 7.84 -7.47 -27.69
N SER A 232 9.01 -7.04 -27.23
CA SER A 232 10.32 -7.60 -27.58
C SER A 232 11.43 -6.76 -26.94
N ASP A 233 12.23 -7.45 -26.12
CA ASP A 233 13.66 -7.26 -25.86
C ASP A 233 14.29 -5.89 -26.15
N GLY A 234 14.64 -5.20 -25.07
CA GLY A 234 15.53 -4.04 -25.07
C GLY A 234 15.88 -3.67 -23.63
N SER A 235 17.14 -3.87 -23.26
CA SER A 235 17.71 -3.68 -21.93
C SER A 235 17.41 -2.32 -21.30
N ALA A 236 16.84 -2.33 -20.09
CA ALA A 236 16.96 -1.24 -19.13
C ALA A 236 17.26 -1.86 -17.76
N THR A 237 18.51 -1.77 -17.33
CA THR A 237 18.95 -2.04 -15.96
C THR A 237 18.15 -1.15 -15.01
N THR A 238 17.21 -1.72 -14.26
CA THR A 238 16.44 -0.96 -13.27
C THR A 238 17.19 -0.95 -11.94
N ASP A 239 18.04 0.05 -11.75
CA ASP A 239 18.46 0.50 -10.42
C ASP A 239 17.18 0.80 -9.62
N GLY A 240 16.94 0.03 -8.56
CA GLY A 240 15.75 0.18 -7.73
C GLY A 240 15.83 1.46 -6.91
N HIS A 241 15.21 2.54 -7.39
CA HIS A 241 15.08 3.79 -6.63
C HIS A 241 13.87 3.70 -5.69
N PHE A 242 14.05 4.14 -4.45
CA PHE A 242 13.02 4.16 -3.42
C PHE A 242 12.65 5.60 -3.12
N PHE A 243 11.35 5.89 -3.07
CA PHE A 243 10.80 7.22 -2.89
C PHE A 243 10.16 7.36 -1.51
N ILE A 244 10.11 8.57 -0.97
CA ILE A 244 9.33 8.95 0.20
C ILE A 244 8.62 10.26 -0.18
N LEU A 245 7.29 10.25 -0.20
CA LEU A 245 6.52 11.45 -0.47
C LEU A 245 6.34 12.26 0.81
N ILE A 246 6.61 13.56 0.69
CA ILE A 246 6.52 14.53 1.78
C ILE A 246 5.61 15.68 1.38
N ASP A 247 4.57 15.89 2.18
CA ASP A 247 3.55 16.90 1.99
C ASP A 247 3.65 18.01 3.04
N ASN A 248 2.80 19.03 2.88
CA ASN A 248 2.71 20.22 3.74
C ASN A 248 4.02 21.03 3.84
N LEU A 249 4.83 20.99 2.78
CA LEU A 249 6.07 21.75 2.71
C LEU A 249 5.80 23.24 2.51
N GLU A 250 6.76 24.06 2.90
CA GLU A 250 6.76 25.47 2.51
C GLU A 250 7.10 25.63 1.02
N LYS A 251 6.45 26.59 0.36
CA LYS A 251 6.61 26.80 -1.10
C LYS A 251 8.01 27.23 -1.55
N ASP A 252 8.74 27.86 -0.64
CA ASP A 252 10.10 28.35 -0.87
C ASP A 252 11.17 27.36 -0.37
N LEU A 253 10.75 26.18 0.11
CA LEU A 253 11.67 25.13 0.51
C LEU A 253 12.39 24.59 -0.74
N THR A 254 13.71 24.58 -0.69
CA THR A 254 14.52 24.12 -1.83
C THR A 254 14.85 22.62 -1.73
N PRO A 255 15.03 21.91 -2.86
CA PRO A 255 15.50 20.53 -2.84
C PRO A 255 16.80 20.35 -2.05
N SER A 256 17.78 21.23 -2.25
CA SER A 256 19.06 21.17 -1.55
C SER A 256 18.93 21.36 -0.04
N ALA A 257 17.94 22.12 0.44
CA ALA A 257 17.67 22.23 1.88
C ALA A 257 17.16 20.91 2.47
N ILE A 258 16.31 20.19 1.72
CA ILE A 258 15.84 18.86 2.10
C ILE A 258 17.03 17.89 2.13
N GLU A 259 17.83 17.85 1.07
CA GLU A 259 18.99 16.95 0.96
C GLU A 259 20.00 17.17 2.10
N ASN A 260 20.39 18.42 2.34
CA ASN A 260 21.34 18.78 3.39
C ASN A 260 20.79 18.44 4.79
N PHE A 261 19.51 18.72 5.04
CA PHE A 261 18.89 18.42 6.33
C PHE A 261 18.83 16.91 6.60
N ILE A 262 18.40 16.13 5.61
CA ILE A 262 18.35 14.66 5.75
C ILE A 262 19.75 14.09 5.96
N TYR A 263 20.74 14.56 5.20
CA TYR A 263 22.13 14.15 5.39
C TYR A 263 22.65 14.48 6.79
N GLU A 264 22.38 15.68 7.30
CA GLU A 264 22.78 16.10 8.65
C GLU A 264 22.18 15.19 9.74
N LYS A 265 20.92 14.77 9.58
CA LYS A 265 20.20 14.00 10.61
C LYS A 265 20.36 12.49 10.50
N THR A 266 20.61 11.97 9.30
CA THR A 266 20.61 10.52 9.04
C THR A 266 21.92 9.99 8.47
N THR A 267 22.87 10.85 8.09
CA THR A 267 24.09 10.51 7.34
C THR A 267 23.84 9.81 5.99
N ILE A 268 22.59 9.85 5.50
CA ILE A 268 22.20 9.34 4.18
C ILE A 268 22.10 10.53 3.25
N LEU A 269 22.73 10.42 2.07
CA LEU A 269 22.62 11.42 1.01
C LEU A 269 21.45 11.02 0.09
N PRO A 270 20.30 11.75 0.12
CA PRO A 270 19.22 11.52 -0.81
C PRO A 270 19.31 12.42 -2.04
N GLU A 271 18.49 12.13 -3.04
CA GLU A 271 18.05 13.13 -4.03
C GLU A 271 16.67 13.66 -3.61
N ALA A 272 16.43 14.97 -3.70
CA ALA A 272 15.12 15.53 -3.39
C ALA A 272 14.53 16.31 -4.56
N CYS A 273 13.19 16.40 -4.59
CA CYS A 273 12.50 17.34 -5.46
C CYS A 273 11.32 17.98 -4.72
N VAL A 274 10.98 19.21 -5.12
CA VAL A 274 9.79 19.92 -4.67
C VAL A 274 8.93 20.16 -5.91
N PHE A 275 7.69 19.71 -5.86
CA PHE A 275 6.81 19.73 -7.02
C PHE A 275 6.28 21.14 -7.29
N PRO A 276 6.27 21.60 -8.57
CA PRO A 276 5.67 22.89 -8.93
C PRO A 276 4.15 22.86 -8.70
N ARG A 277 3.63 23.91 -8.07
CA ARG A 277 2.21 24.05 -7.68
C ARG A 277 1.65 25.41 -8.11
N GLN A 278 0.33 25.53 -8.21
CA GLN A 278 -0.32 26.81 -8.52
C GLN A 278 -0.08 27.82 -7.38
N LEU A 279 -0.02 29.12 -7.70
CA LEU A 279 0.19 30.18 -6.71
C LEU A 279 -0.85 30.17 -5.58
N SER A 280 -2.05 29.62 -5.83
CA SER A 280 -3.17 29.51 -4.91
C SER A 280 -3.04 28.42 -3.84
N ASP A 281 -2.20 27.40 -4.04
CA ASP A 281 -2.17 26.25 -3.12
C ASP A 281 -1.62 26.67 -1.75
N PRO A 282 -2.12 26.16 -0.61
CA PRO A 282 -1.63 26.62 0.69
C PRO A 282 -0.26 26.04 1.10
N PHE A 283 0.26 25.03 0.39
CA PHE A 283 1.48 24.29 0.69
C PHE A 283 2.10 23.64 -0.56
N ALA A 284 3.37 23.26 -0.47
CA ALA A 284 4.08 22.47 -1.48
C ALA A 284 4.15 20.98 -1.09
N ARG A 285 4.44 20.14 -2.09
CA ARG A 285 4.70 18.71 -1.96
C ARG A 285 6.10 18.41 -2.49
N GLY A 286 6.71 17.32 -2.05
CA GLY A 286 8.03 16.90 -2.52
C GLY A 286 8.23 15.40 -2.43
N ALA A 287 9.37 14.95 -2.92
CA ALA A 287 9.80 13.57 -2.81
C ALA A 287 11.27 13.50 -2.41
N ILE A 288 11.61 12.48 -1.64
CA ILE A 288 12.98 12.10 -1.27
C ILE A 288 13.25 10.74 -1.92
N MET A 289 14.35 10.62 -2.66
CA MET A 289 14.75 9.44 -3.40
C MET A 289 16.09 8.91 -2.89
N VAL A 290 16.20 7.58 -2.77
CA VAL A 290 17.43 6.87 -2.38
C VAL A 290 17.57 5.55 -3.15
N ASP A 291 18.81 5.07 -3.24
CA ASP A 291 19.21 3.87 -4.01
C ASP A 291 18.88 2.53 -3.34
N CYS A 292 18.41 2.51 -2.08
CA CYS A 292 18.06 1.26 -1.41
C CYS A 292 16.98 1.40 -0.32
N GLN A 293 16.22 0.31 -0.15
CA GLN A 293 15.16 0.16 0.84
C GLN A 293 15.59 0.50 2.26
N LYS A 294 16.79 0.09 2.68
CA LYS A 294 17.29 0.33 4.04
C LYS A 294 17.48 1.82 4.32
N LYS A 295 17.99 2.57 3.34
CA LYS A 295 18.12 4.03 3.44
C LYS A 295 16.75 4.70 3.50
N ALA A 296 15.81 4.25 2.66
CA ALA A 296 14.45 4.81 2.64
C ALA A 296 13.75 4.58 3.99
N GLN A 297 13.84 3.38 4.54
CA GLN A 297 13.28 3.05 5.83
C GLN A 297 13.89 3.88 6.98
N THR A 298 15.21 4.07 6.97
CA THR A 298 15.91 4.88 7.98
C THR A 298 15.42 6.33 7.95
N ILE A 299 15.26 6.91 6.75
CA ILE A 299 14.73 8.26 6.59
C ILE A 299 13.26 8.32 7.01
N HIS A 300 12.43 7.34 6.64
CA HIS A 300 11.03 7.27 7.04
C HIS A 300 10.87 7.21 8.57
N GLU A 301 11.60 6.33 9.25
CA GLU A 301 11.56 6.20 10.72
C GLU A 301 12.00 7.48 11.44
N PHE A 302 12.87 8.27 10.81
CA PHE A 302 13.23 9.59 11.29
C PHE A 302 12.08 10.60 11.06
N LEU A 303 11.53 10.68 9.86
CA LEU A 303 10.49 11.66 9.52
C LEU A 303 9.13 11.40 10.22
N ASP A 304 8.74 10.12 10.36
CA ASP A 304 7.49 9.67 10.97
C ASP A 304 7.73 9.15 12.40
N ASN A 305 8.31 10.00 13.25
CA ASN A 305 8.66 9.66 14.61
C ASN A 305 7.69 10.29 15.63
N PRO A 306 7.08 9.53 16.54
CA PRO A 306 6.13 10.09 17.50
C PRO A 306 6.79 11.01 18.56
N ASN A 307 8.12 11.02 18.66
CA ASN A 307 8.84 11.82 19.65
C ASN A 307 9.28 13.19 19.10
N HIS A 308 9.15 13.45 17.81
CA HIS A 308 9.53 14.74 17.22
C HIS A 308 8.80 15.02 15.90
N PHE A 309 8.76 16.29 15.50
CA PHE A 309 8.36 16.68 14.15
C PHE A 309 9.51 17.38 13.45
N VAL A 310 9.61 17.13 12.14
CA VAL A 310 10.37 17.99 11.24
C VAL A 310 9.46 19.13 10.81
N VAL A 311 9.88 20.37 11.07
CA VAL A 311 9.11 21.56 10.71
C VAL A 311 9.96 22.47 9.84
N SER A 312 9.32 23.10 8.85
CA SER A 312 9.94 24.18 8.10
C SER A 312 10.10 25.42 9.00
N SER A 313 10.96 26.37 8.62
CA SER A 313 11.26 27.60 9.38
C SER A 313 10.05 28.45 9.79
N ARG A 314 8.92 28.29 9.09
CA ARG A 314 7.64 28.96 9.38
C ARG A 314 6.69 28.14 10.26
N GLY A 315 7.15 27.01 10.80
CA GLY A 315 6.42 26.15 11.74
C GLY A 315 5.55 25.06 11.10
N ARG A 316 5.56 24.92 9.76
CA ARG A 316 4.79 23.87 9.08
C ARG A 316 5.42 22.49 9.28
N PRO A 317 4.69 21.53 9.85
CA PRO A 317 5.16 20.16 10.00
C PRO A 317 5.15 19.45 8.64
N TRP A 318 6.25 18.75 8.35
CA TRP A 318 6.30 17.84 7.21
C TRP A 318 5.43 16.63 7.48
N VAL A 319 4.69 16.17 6.47
CA VAL A 319 3.77 15.03 6.59
C VAL A 319 4.14 13.97 5.58
N VAL A 320 4.44 12.76 6.05
CA VAL A 320 4.67 11.61 5.17
C VAL A 320 3.30 11.00 4.85
N THR A 321 2.86 11.08 3.59
CA THR A 321 1.49 10.70 3.19
C THR A 321 1.38 9.34 2.50
N GLU A 322 2.50 8.75 2.08
CA GLU A 322 2.55 7.38 1.57
C GLU A 322 3.63 6.57 2.29
N LYS A 323 3.27 5.36 2.76
CA LYS A 323 4.25 4.35 3.18
C LYS A 323 4.92 3.76 1.94
N ALA A 324 5.84 4.51 1.38
CA ALA A 324 6.59 4.06 0.23
C ALA A 324 7.69 3.08 0.66
N LEU A 325 7.36 1.79 0.62
CA LEU A 325 8.36 0.79 0.29
C LEU A 325 7.93 0.08 -0.98
N ALA A 326 8.60 0.48 -2.07
CA ALA A 326 8.60 -0.08 -3.42
C ALA A 326 7.42 0.28 -4.33
N ARG A 327 7.54 1.42 -5.03
CA ARG A 327 7.36 1.38 -6.48
C ARG A 327 8.74 1.52 -7.10
N THR A 328 9.18 0.48 -7.80
CA THR A 328 10.23 0.60 -8.81
C THR A 328 9.67 1.49 -9.91
N PHE A 329 9.79 2.81 -9.76
CA PHE A 329 9.60 3.69 -10.90
C PHE A 329 10.81 3.47 -11.80
N GLY A 330 10.58 3.12 -13.06
CA GLY A 330 11.67 3.12 -14.05
C GLY A 330 12.32 4.51 -14.03
N ALA A 331 13.65 4.57 -14.11
CA ALA A 331 14.42 5.82 -14.15
C ALA A 331 13.89 6.83 -15.20
N SER A 332 13.14 6.34 -16.20
CA SER A 332 12.42 7.12 -17.20
C SER A 332 11.34 8.06 -16.65
N ILE A 333 10.67 7.76 -15.52
CA ILE A 333 9.62 8.63 -14.96
C ILE A 333 10.21 9.78 -14.14
N TRP A 334 11.35 9.58 -13.46
CA TRP A 334 12.06 10.65 -12.77
C TRP A 334 12.51 11.75 -13.73
N ASN A 335 12.97 11.37 -14.93
CA ASN A 335 13.33 12.30 -16.00
C ASN A 335 12.14 13.10 -16.57
N LEU A 336 10.90 12.69 -16.27
CA LEU A 336 9.67 13.39 -16.67
C LEU A 336 9.15 14.35 -15.60
N ILE A 337 9.70 14.33 -14.37
CA ILE A 337 9.37 15.31 -13.35
C ILE A 337 10.06 16.62 -13.75
N PRO A 338 9.33 17.75 -13.87
CA PRO A 338 9.95 19.04 -14.13
C PRO A 338 10.77 19.43 -12.89
N VAL A 339 12.02 18.99 -12.84
CA VAL A 339 12.95 19.36 -11.77
C VAL A 339 13.37 20.80 -12.04
N ILE A 340 12.84 21.75 -11.27
CA ILE A 340 13.46 23.07 -11.19
C ILE A 340 14.76 22.89 -10.40
N ARG A 341 15.86 22.51 -11.09
CA ARG A 341 17.22 22.65 -10.57
C ARG A 341 17.55 24.14 -10.65
N GLU A 342 17.35 24.88 -9.57
CA GLU A 342 17.85 26.25 -9.51
C GLU A 342 19.38 26.25 -9.36
N GLU A 343 20.03 27.14 -10.11
CA GLU A 343 21.43 27.48 -9.92
C GLU A 343 21.62 28.12 -8.53
N ILE A 344 22.53 27.54 -7.76
CA ILE A 344 22.87 27.95 -6.39
C ILE A 344 23.21 29.46 -6.35
N LYS A 345 22.36 30.25 -5.69
CA LYS A 345 22.75 31.57 -5.17
C LYS A 345 23.06 31.44 -3.68
N PRO A 346 24.34 31.58 -3.26
CA PRO A 346 24.71 31.40 -1.87
C PRO A 346 24.41 32.68 -1.11
N ASN A 347 23.16 32.88 -0.70
CA ASN A 347 22.88 33.76 0.43
C ASN A 347 21.49 33.56 1.01
N ARG A 348 21.37 32.67 2.00
CA ARG A 348 20.43 32.81 3.12
C ARG A 348 20.84 31.87 4.23
N THR A 349 21.42 32.42 5.30
CA THR A 349 21.73 31.73 6.56
C THR A 349 20.47 31.53 7.42
N CYS A 350 19.35 31.11 6.81
CA CYS A 350 18.17 30.69 7.56
C CYS A 350 18.26 29.19 7.79
N ARG A 351 18.07 28.71 9.03
CA ARG A 351 17.75 27.31 9.26
C ARG A 351 16.36 27.08 8.66
N GLU A 352 16.32 26.61 7.42
CA GLU A 352 15.07 26.42 6.66
C GLU A 352 14.20 25.30 7.24
N VAL A 353 14.82 24.37 7.98
CA VAL A 353 14.17 23.18 8.56
C VAL A 353 14.73 22.95 9.97
N GLU A 354 13.87 22.58 10.91
CA GLU A 354 14.24 22.24 12.28
C GLU A 354 13.49 21.01 12.81
N VAL A 355 14.03 20.41 13.88
CA VAL A 355 13.39 19.29 14.60
C VAL A 355 12.82 19.82 15.90
N VAL A 356 11.51 19.68 16.10
CA VAL A 356 10.83 20.03 17.36
C VAL A 356 10.52 18.76 18.14
N VAL A 357 10.95 18.72 19.41
CA VAL A 357 10.85 17.52 20.25
C VAL A 357 9.60 17.53 21.13
N SER A 358 9.08 16.34 21.40
CA SER A 358 7.92 16.13 22.27
C SER A 358 8.10 16.78 23.65
N GLY A 359 7.00 17.33 24.17
CA GLY A 359 6.98 18.08 25.44
C GLY A 359 7.29 19.57 25.31
N THR A 360 7.57 20.09 24.12
CA THR A 360 7.73 21.54 23.88
C THR A 360 6.45 22.18 23.34
N ASP A 361 6.28 23.49 23.57
CA ASP A 361 5.16 24.26 22.98
C ASP A 361 5.20 24.25 21.45
N ALA A 362 6.41 24.24 20.87
CA ALA A 362 6.61 24.15 19.43
C ALA A 362 6.09 22.82 18.88
N TYR A 363 6.34 21.71 19.58
CA TYR A 363 5.80 20.40 19.22
C TYR A 363 4.27 20.36 19.28
N GLN A 364 3.64 20.94 20.30
CA GLN A 364 2.17 20.98 20.39
C GLN A 364 1.55 21.77 19.23
N ARG A 365 2.14 22.92 18.87
CA ARG A 365 1.72 23.69 17.69
C ARG A 365 1.90 22.91 16.39
N ALA A 366 3.05 22.26 16.21
CA ALA A 366 3.32 21.42 15.05
C ALA A 366 2.33 20.27 14.95
N LYS A 367 2.00 19.61 16.07
CA LYS A 367 1.00 18.55 16.13
C LYS A 367 -0.38 19.04 15.66
N GLN A 368 -0.85 20.17 16.19
CA GLN A 368 -2.14 20.75 15.79
C GLN A 368 -2.19 21.09 14.30
N LEU A 369 -1.12 21.66 13.74
CA LEU A 369 -1.04 21.97 12.32
C LEU A 369 -1.01 20.72 11.44
N ARG A 370 -0.33 19.65 11.89
CA ARG A 370 -0.31 18.35 11.20
C ARG A 370 -1.70 17.73 11.20
N ASP A 371 -2.35 17.70 12.35
CA ASP A 371 -3.67 17.07 12.49
C ASP A 371 -4.71 17.81 11.63
N LEU A 372 -4.65 19.14 11.59
CA LEU A 372 -5.46 19.96 10.68
C LEU A 372 -5.15 19.67 9.20
N PHE A 373 -3.88 19.51 8.85
CA PHE A 373 -3.47 19.17 7.49
C PHE A 373 -3.99 17.79 7.06
N LEU A 374 -3.89 16.79 7.93
CA LEU A 374 -4.41 15.44 7.69
C LEU A 374 -5.93 15.45 7.52
N GLU A 375 -6.65 16.24 8.31
CA GLU A 375 -8.09 16.47 8.14
C GLU A 375 -8.40 17.12 6.78
N PHE A 376 -7.62 18.12 6.34
CA PHE A 376 -7.78 18.72 5.02
C PHE A 376 -7.57 17.72 3.88
N ILE A 377 -6.50 16.92 3.92
CA ILE A 377 -6.23 15.91 2.88
C ILE A 377 -7.34 14.85 2.85
N HIS A 378 -7.87 14.47 4.01
CA HIS A 378 -9.01 13.56 4.08
C HIS A 378 -10.24 14.15 3.36
N HIS A 379 -10.57 15.42 3.59
CA HIS A 379 -11.66 16.09 2.88
C HIS A 379 -11.37 16.25 1.38
N GLU A 380 -10.14 16.59 0.97
CA GLU A 380 -9.74 16.66 -0.44
C GLU A 380 -9.98 15.31 -1.15
N SER A 381 -9.60 14.19 -0.51
CA SER A 381 -9.85 12.84 -1.02
C SER A 381 -11.34 12.57 -1.22
N GLN A 382 -12.18 12.89 -0.24
CA GLN A 382 -13.63 12.70 -0.32
C GLN A 382 -14.26 13.51 -1.48
N VAL A 383 -13.81 14.74 -1.70
CA VAL A 383 -14.31 15.59 -2.80
C VAL A 383 -13.87 15.04 -4.15
N PHE A 384 -12.62 14.57 -4.25
CA PHE A 384 -12.11 13.94 -5.47
C PHE A 384 -12.87 12.64 -5.79
N GLU A 385 -13.09 11.79 -4.80
CA GLU A 385 -13.89 10.56 -4.94
C GLU A 385 -15.32 10.87 -5.43
N ARG A 386 -15.95 11.90 -4.86
CA ARG A 386 -17.27 12.36 -5.31
C ARG A 386 -17.25 12.81 -6.77
N LEU A 387 -16.22 13.53 -7.21
CA LEU A 387 -16.10 13.95 -8.61
C LEU A 387 -16.05 12.75 -9.55
N VAL A 388 -15.19 11.77 -9.26
CA VAL A 388 -15.04 10.55 -10.07
C VAL A 388 -16.39 9.83 -10.21
N LEU A 389 -17.13 9.69 -9.11
CA LEU A 389 -18.43 9.01 -9.12
C LEU A 389 -19.49 9.73 -9.96
N GLU A 390 -19.55 11.07 -9.88
CA GLU A 390 -20.49 11.85 -10.67
C GLU A 390 -20.12 11.82 -12.17
N GLU A 391 -18.83 11.82 -12.51
CA GLU A 391 -18.36 11.63 -13.88
C GLU A 391 -18.78 10.25 -14.44
N GLU A 392 -18.61 9.18 -13.67
CA GLU A 392 -19.02 7.82 -14.07
C GLU A 392 -20.52 7.72 -14.33
N LYS A 393 -21.36 8.31 -13.45
CA LYS A 393 -22.82 8.34 -13.63
C LYS A 393 -23.22 9.05 -14.92
N ILE A 394 -22.57 10.18 -15.21
CA ILE A 394 -22.80 10.94 -16.45
C ILE A 394 -22.41 10.10 -17.65
N LEU A 395 -21.23 9.46 -17.63
CA LEU A 395 -20.74 8.64 -18.75
C LEU A 395 -21.62 7.41 -19.02
N GLN A 396 -22.15 6.76 -17.98
CA GLN A 396 -23.07 5.63 -18.12
C GLN A 396 -24.42 6.05 -18.73
N SER A 397 -24.86 7.30 -18.52
CA SER A 397 -26.10 7.81 -19.10
C SER A 397 -26.05 8.02 -20.63
N TYR A 398 -24.85 7.95 -21.24
CA TYR A 398 -24.64 8.08 -22.68
C TYR A 398 -24.45 6.75 -23.43
N GLN A 399 -24.52 5.59 -22.76
CA GLN A 399 -24.45 4.30 -23.44
C GLN A 399 -25.83 3.92 -24.03
N PRO A 400 -25.96 3.73 -25.36
CA PRO A 400 -27.22 3.31 -25.97
C PRO A 400 -27.56 1.88 -25.56
N ALA A 401 -28.85 1.68 -25.24
CA ALA A 401 -29.43 0.40 -24.79
C ALA A 401 -29.31 -0.74 -25.82
#